data_AF-A0A940L5G9-F1
#
_entry.id   AF-A0A940L5G9-F1
#
_cell.length_a   1.000
_cell.length_b   1.000
_cell.length_c   1.000
_cell.angle_alpha   90.00
_cell.angle_beta   90.00
_cell.angle_gamma   90.00
#
_symmetry.space_group_name_H-M   'P 1'
#
loop_
_entity.id
_entity.type
_entity.pdbx_description
1 polymer ?
#
loop_
_entity_poly.entity_id
_entity_poly.type
_entity_poly.pdbx_seq_one_letter_code
_entity_poly.pdbx_strand_id
1 'polypeptide(L)'
;MSTKFSKEDLKNPDQVTKTLREGFVWTTAHSKIVITAVIAFIVVGVGVSIGGYLSEKKEVSTQEKYFSLEKSYLEKKRGFEEAARAEITAANAKDKKAAPAVDPSKKASGDIQKDYGTVIAGFEAMVNEAPKTTAGQMAALNLSDIFSMYKKYDEGLAALNKVEAGLNKSDVTSGLVYMQMGNLLSDKGDCKAAVEKWQVVVGSKAFAFAHDEAKLRQG
;
A
#
# COMPACT_ATOMS: atom_id res chain seq x y z
N MET A 1 56.62 26.92 21.62
CA MET A 1 56.63 26.73 23.09
C MET A 1 56.28 25.28 23.35
N SER A 2 57.22 24.49 23.89
CA SER A 2 57.02 23.06 24.16
C SER A 2 56.49 22.92 25.60
N THR A 3 55.25 22.51 25.74
CA THR A 3 54.65 22.13 27.02
C THR A 3 55.30 20.84 27.50
N LYS A 4 56.31 20.97 28.36
CA LYS A 4 56.87 19.83 29.09
C LYS A 4 55.84 19.37 30.12
N PHE A 5 55.15 18.27 29.83
CA PHE A 5 54.30 17.59 30.81
C PHE A 5 55.12 17.23 32.05
N SER A 6 54.66 17.64 33.23
CA SER A 6 55.34 17.35 34.48
C SER A 6 55.10 15.90 34.92
N LYS A 7 55.99 15.33 35.75
CA LYS A 7 55.76 14.00 36.36
C LYS A 7 54.51 13.95 37.25
N GLU A 8 53.96 15.10 37.64
CA GLU A 8 52.73 15.21 38.44
C GLU A 8 51.47 15.13 37.57
N ASP A 9 51.51 15.63 36.34
CA ASP A 9 50.44 15.44 35.33
C ASP A 9 50.31 13.97 34.90
N LEU A 10 51.40 13.20 34.98
CA LEU A 10 51.42 11.75 34.77
C LEU A 10 50.88 10.94 35.96
N LYS A 11 50.84 11.52 37.17
CA LYS A 11 50.41 10.83 38.40
C LYS A 11 48.93 10.99 38.71
N ASN A 12 48.32 12.08 38.25
CA ASN A 12 46.90 12.33 38.41
C ASN A 12 46.21 12.10 37.06
N PRO A 13 45.59 10.92 36.82
CA PRO A 13 44.87 10.69 35.57
C PRO A 13 43.83 11.79 35.37
N ASP A 14 43.78 12.33 34.16
CA ASP A 14 42.81 13.35 33.79
C ASP A 14 41.37 12.82 34.02
N GLN A 15 40.41 13.74 34.07
CA GLN A 15 39.02 13.39 34.38
C GLN A 15 38.43 12.38 33.39
N VAL A 16 38.88 12.42 32.14
CA VAL A 16 38.49 11.47 31.09
C VAL A 16 39.01 10.07 31.38
N THR A 17 40.28 9.94 31.78
CA THR A 17 40.94 8.68 32.12
C THR A 17 40.32 8.06 33.39
N LYS A 18 39.98 8.88 34.39
CA LYS A 18 39.25 8.40 35.58
C LYS A 18 37.87 7.86 35.22
N THR A 19 37.10 8.62 34.45
CA THR A 19 35.75 8.21 34.02
C THR A 19 35.77 6.94 33.19
N LEU A 20 36.74 6.81 32.26
CA LEU A 20 36.93 5.60 31.46
C LEU A 20 37.32 4.40 32.33
N ARG A 21 38.18 4.60 33.32
CA ARG A 21 38.59 3.54 34.24
C ARG A 21 37.45 3.08 35.14
N GLU A 22 36.63 4.00 35.64
CA GLU A 22 35.42 3.70 36.41
C GLU A 22 34.41 2.93 35.55
N GLY A 23 34.19 3.35 34.31
CA GLY A 23 33.39 2.61 33.34
C GLY A 23 33.92 1.20 33.05
N PHE A 24 35.24 1.04 32.94
CA PHE A 24 35.90 -0.26 32.70
C PHE A 24 35.80 -1.19 33.91
N VAL A 25 36.02 -0.67 35.12
CA VAL A 25 35.88 -1.45 36.36
C VAL A 25 34.43 -1.87 36.57
N TRP A 26 33.48 -0.97 36.30
CA TRP A 26 32.07 -1.32 36.39
C TRP A 26 31.65 -2.37 35.35
N THR A 27 32.05 -2.22 34.09
CA THR A 27 31.72 -3.18 33.02
C THR A 27 32.35 -4.54 33.25
N THR A 28 33.57 -4.61 33.81
CA THR A 28 34.19 -5.88 34.20
C THR A 28 33.51 -6.53 35.40
N ALA A 29 33.16 -5.75 36.43
CA ALA A 29 32.40 -6.22 37.59
C ALA A 29 30.99 -6.71 37.23
N HIS A 30 30.36 -6.08 36.23
CA HIS A 30 29.01 -6.42 35.73
C HIS A 30 29.05 -7.15 34.38
N SER A 31 30.15 -7.83 34.07
CA SER A 31 30.39 -8.49 32.78
C SER A 31 29.24 -9.41 32.35
N LYS A 32 28.61 -10.14 33.28
CA LYS A 32 27.42 -10.96 32.99
C LYS A 32 26.25 -10.13 32.47
N ILE A 33 25.94 -8.99 33.09
CA ILE A 33 24.85 -8.10 32.67
C ILE A 33 25.14 -7.51 31.29
N VAL A 34 26.38 -7.06 31.07
CA VAL A 34 26.83 -6.51 29.78
C VAL A 34 26.74 -7.57 28.67
N ILE A 35 27.23 -8.79 28.92
CA ILE A 35 27.15 -9.90 27.96
C ILE A 35 25.68 -10.25 27.67
N THR A 36 24.82 -10.36 28.68
CA THR A 36 23.39 -10.62 28.47
C THR A 36 22.72 -9.51 27.66
N ALA A 37 23.02 -8.25 27.93
CA ALA A 37 22.48 -7.12 27.16
C ALA A 37 22.94 -7.14 25.70
N VAL A 38 24.22 -7.46 25.45
CA VAL A 38 24.76 -7.60 24.09
C VAL A 38 24.12 -8.77 23.35
N ILE A 39 23.96 -9.93 24.00
CA ILE A 39 23.27 -11.09 23.40
C ILE A 39 21.81 -10.74 23.10
N ALA A 40 21.09 -10.11 24.04
CA ALA A 40 19.72 -9.68 23.82
C ALA A 40 19.60 -8.71 22.63
N PHE A 41 20.53 -7.75 22.51
CA PHE A 41 20.58 -6.83 21.38
C PHE A 41 20.83 -7.56 20.05
N ILE A 42 21.76 -8.52 20.01
CA ILE A 42 22.01 -9.34 18.81
C ILE A 42 20.78 -10.17 18.44
N VAL A 43 20.15 -10.84 19.41
CA VAL A 43 18.95 -11.65 19.17
C VAL A 43 17.79 -10.80 18.64
N VAL A 44 17.57 -9.61 19.22
CA VAL A 44 16.56 -8.67 18.73
C VAL A 44 16.91 -8.18 17.32
N GLY A 45 18.16 -7.80 17.07
CA GLY A 45 18.63 -7.35 15.76
C GLY A 45 18.47 -8.42 14.67
N VAL A 46 18.84 -9.66 14.96
CA VAL A 46 18.68 -10.81 14.06
C VAL A 46 17.18 -11.14 13.86
N GLY A 47 16.38 -11.06 14.92
CA GLY A 47 14.93 -11.27 14.81
C GLY A 47 14.25 -10.26 13.88
N VAL A 48 14.60 -8.98 14.00
CA VAL A 48 14.07 -7.90 13.14
C VAL A 48 14.52 -8.10 11.69
N SER A 49 15.78 -8.44 11.44
CA SER A 49 16.29 -8.63 10.08
C SER A 49 15.66 -9.83 9.37
N ILE A 50 15.51 -10.97 10.05
CA ILE A 50 14.81 -12.15 9.51
C ILE A 50 13.33 -11.83 9.24
N GLY A 51 12.66 -11.13 10.17
CA GLY A 51 11.28 -10.71 10.00
C GLY A 51 11.08 -9.81 8.78
N GLY A 52 11.97 -8.84 8.58
CA GLY A 52 11.98 -7.97 7.40
C GLY A 52 12.14 -8.75 6.10
N TYR A 53 13.14 -9.63 6.03
CA TYR A 53 13.41 -10.45 4.84
C TYR A 53 12.23 -11.38 4.47
N LEU A 54 11.61 -12.02 5.46
CA LEU A 54 10.44 -12.88 5.23
C LEU A 54 9.23 -12.08 4.76
N SER A 55 9.03 -10.88 5.30
CA SER A 55 7.96 -9.98 4.86
C SER A 55 8.17 -9.51 3.42
N GLU A 56 9.39 -9.13 3.05
CA GLU A 56 9.74 -8.71 1.70
C GLU A 56 9.58 -9.86 0.69
N LYS A 57 10.06 -11.06 1.03
CA LYS A 57 9.87 -12.24 0.18
C LYS A 57 8.39 -12.59 -0.02
N LYS A 58 7.57 -12.43 1.03
CA LYS A 58 6.13 -12.61 0.94
C LYS A 58 5.49 -11.54 0.05
N GLU A 59 5.91 -10.28 0.17
CA GLU A 59 5.44 -9.18 -0.69
C GLU A 59 5.72 -9.47 -2.16
N VAL A 60 6.97 -9.81 -2.52
CA VAL A 60 7.36 -10.10 -3.90
C VAL A 60 6.52 -11.25 -4.48
N SER A 61 6.39 -12.36 -3.74
CA SER A 61 5.57 -13.49 -4.19
C SER A 61 4.09 -13.13 -4.36
N THR A 62 3.57 -12.21 -3.54
CA THR A 62 2.18 -11.74 -3.67
C THR A 62 2.03 -10.80 -4.86
N GLN A 63 3.02 -9.94 -5.12
CA GLN A 63 3.03 -9.04 -6.27
C GLN A 63 3.07 -9.81 -7.60
N GLU A 64 3.85 -10.89 -7.71
CA GLU A 64 3.86 -11.74 -8.92
C GLU A 64 2.47 -12.31 -9.24
N LYS A 65 1.77 -12.78 -8.21
CA LYS A 65 0.37 -13.23 -8.36
C LYS A 65 -0.54 -12.08 -8.77
N TYR A 66 -0.35 -10.89 -8.17
CA TYR A 66 -1.14 -9.71 -8.46
C TYR A 66 -1.02 -9.30 -9.94
N PHE A 67 0.20 -9.22 -10.48
CA PHE A 67 0.41 -8.81 -11.87
C PHE A 67 -0.29 -9.73 -12.88
N SER A 68 -0.35 -11.03 -12.59
CA SER A 68 -1.06 -11.99 -13.44
C SER A 68 -2.58 -11.75 -13.45
N LEU A 69 -3.14 -11.42 -12.29
CA LEU A 69 -4.56 -11.05 -12.15
C LEU A 69 -4.86 -9.69 -12.78
N GLU A 70 -4.03 -8.69 -12.52
CA GLU A 70 -4.13 -7.34 -13.08
C GLU A 70 -4.08 -7.38 -14.61
N LYS A 71 -3.17 -8.15 -15.20
CA LYS A 71 -3.13 -8.33 -16.66
C LYS A 71 -4.48 -8.83 -17.20
N SER A 72 -5.04 -9.87 -16.59
CA SER A 72 -6.33 -10.45 -17.01
C SER A 72 -7.48 -9.44 -16.84
N TYR A 73 -7.44 -8.64 -15.78
CA TYR A 73 -8.37 -7.55 -15.54
C TYR A 73 -8.29 -6.48 -16.63
N LEU A 74 -7.08 -5.97 -16.90
CA LEU A 74 -6.83 -4.91 -17.88
C LEU A 74 -7.16 -5.34 -19.30
N GLU A 75 -6.88 -6.59 -19.68
CA GLU A 75 -7.26 -7.12 -21.00
C GLU A 75 -8.77 -7.10 -21.21
N LYS A 76 -9.55 -7.51 -20.20
CA LYS A 76 -11.02 -7.45 -20.24
C LYS A 76 -11.52 -6.01 -20.26
N LYS A 77 -11.05 -5.16 -19.34
CA LYS A 77 -11.45 -3.76 -19.25
C LYS A 77 -11.18 -3.01 -20.56
N ARG A 78 -9.97 -3.14 -21.10
CA ARG A 78 -9.60 -2.54 -22.39
C ARG A 78 -10.49 -3.05 -23.52
N GLY A 79 -10.77 -4.36 -23.57
CA GLY A 79 -11.67 -4.93 -24.57
C GLY A 79 -13.06 -4.28 -24.54
N PHE A 80 -13.62 -4.12 -23.34
CA PHE A 80 -14.92 -3.47 -23.14
C PHE A 80 -14.90 -1.98 -23.55
N GLU A 81 -13.86 -1.25 -23.17
CA GLU A 81 -13.70 0.17 -23.54
C GLU A 81 -13.51 0.36 -25.05
N GLU A 82 -12.71 -0.49 -25.70
CA GLU A 82 -12.53 -0.46 -27.16
C GLU A 82 -13.84 -0.74 -27.89
N ALA A 83 -14.62 -1.73 -27.44
CA ALA A 83 -15.92 -2.04 -28.01
C ALA A 83 -16.91 -0.88 -27.83
N ALA A 84 -16.99 -0.30 -26.63
CA ALA A 84 -17.86 0.86 -26.36
C ALA A 84 -17.48 2.08 -27.21
N ARG A 85 -16.17 2.36 -27.37
CA ARG A 85 -15.70 3.44 -28.25
C ARG A 85 -16.01 3.18 -29.72
N ALA A 86 -15.87 1.94 -30.17
CA ALA A 86 -16.19 1.56 -31.55
C ALA A 86 -17.69 1.74 -31.84
N GLU A 87 -18.57 1.42 -30.88
CA GLU A 87 -20.02 1.67 -30.98
C GLU A 87 -20.34 3.16 -31.08
N ILE A 88 -19.77 4.00 -30.20
CA ILE A 88 -19.99 5.45 -30.23
C ILE A 88 -19.49 6.03 -31.55
N THR A 89 -18.34 5.58 -32.04
CA THR A 89 -17.78 6.04 -33.32
C THR A 89 -18.66 5.61 -34.49
N ALA A 90 -19.14 4.37 -34.50
CA ALA A 90 -20.04 3.85 -35.53
C ALA A 90 -21.40 4.58 -35.52
N ALA A 91 -21.93 4.89 -34.34
CA ALA A 91 -23.19 5.63 -34.18
C ALA A 91 -23.09 7.08 -34.70
N ASN A 92 -21.92 7.70 -34.58
CA ASN A 92 -21.66 9.07 -35.03
C ASN A 92 -21.08 9.17 -36.45
N ALA A 93 -20.78 8.04 -37.10
CA ALA A 93 -20.22 8.03 -38.44
C ALA A 93 -21.28 8.44 -39.47
N LYS A 94 -21.00 9.52 -40.22
CA LYS A 94 -21.86 9.98 -41.34
C LYS A 94 -21.90 8.96 -42.49
N ASP A 95 -20.85 8.15 -42.63
CA ASP A 95 -20.78 7.05 -43.59
C ASP A 95 -20.70 5.71 -42.86
N LYS A 96 -21.80 4.93 -42.93
CA LYS A 96 -21.92 3.63 -42.27
C LYS A 96 -20.95 2.57 -42.80
N LYS A 97 -20.35 2.78 -43.99
CA LYS A 97 -19.38 1.83 -44.57
C LYS A 97 -17.95 2.01 -44.04
N ALA A 98 -17.64 3.14 -43.43
CA ALA A 98 -16.34 3.43 -42.83
C ALA A 98 -16.31 3.21 -41.30
N ALA A 99 -17.42 2.75 -40.71
CA ALA A 99 -17.50 2.52 -39.28
C ALA A 99 -16.62 1.32 -38.86
N PRO A 100 -15.84 1.43 -37.77
CA PRO A 100 -15.05 0.32 -37.25
C PRO A 100 -15.96 -0.84 -36.85
N ALA A 101 -15.56 -2.07 -37.20
CA ALA A 101 -16.30 -3.27 -36.86
C ALA A 101 -16.26 -3.49 -35.33
N VAL A 102 -17.45 -3.62 -34.71
CA VAL A 102 -17.58 -3.89 -33.28
C VAL A 102 -17.57 -5.40 -33.06
N ASP A 103 -16.58 -5.90 -32.33
CA ASP A 103 -16.52 -7.31 -31.91
C ASP A 103 -17.52 -7.56 -30.76
N PRO A 104 -18.62 -8.30 -30.97
CA PRO A 104 -19.62 -8.53 -29.92
C PRO A 104 -19.09 -9.32 -28.73
N SER A 105 -18.02 -10.11 -28.90
CA SER A 105 -17.41 -10.88 -27.81
C SER A 105 -16.65 -10.01 -26.82
N LYS A 106 -16.34 -8.76 -27.20
CA LYS A 106 -15.67 -7.76 -26.39
C LYS A 106 -16.63 -6.74 -25.79
N LYS A 107 -17.94 -6.99 -25.78
CA LYS A 107 -18.88 -6.15 -25.05
C LYS A 107 -19.09 -6.68 -23.64
N ALA A 108 -19.15 -5.77 -22.67
CA ALA A 108 -19.63 -6.12 -21.35
C ALA A 108 -21.08 -6.60 -21.47
N SER A 109 -21.37 -7.76 -20.88
CA SER A 109 -22.73 -8.33 -20.91
C SER A 109 -23.67 -7.66 -19.90
N GLY A 110 -23.12 -6.89 -18.96
CA GLY A 110 -23.86 -6.33 -17.83
C GLY A 110 -24.03 -7.31 -16.67
N ASP A 111 -23.59 -8.56 -16.86
CA ASP A 111 -23.51 -9.58 -15.82
C ASP A 111 -22.06 -9.67 -15.32
N ILE A 112 -21.83 -9.15 -14.13
CA ILE A 112 -20.50 -9.09 -13.49
C ILE A 112 -19.83 -10.47 -13.41
N GLN A 113 -20.60 -11.56 -13.24
CA GLN A 113 -20.04 -12.90 -13.13
C GLN A 113 -19.57 -13.42 -14.49
N LYS A 114 -20.29 -13.12 -15.56
CA LYS A 114 -19.85 -13.46 -16.93
C LYS A 114 -18.66 -12.61 -17.36
N ASP A 115 -18.69 -11.33 -16.99
CA ASP A 115 -17.71 -10.36 -17.45
C ASP A 115 -16.37 -10.52 -16.69
N TYR A 116 -16.41 -10.74 -15.37
CA TYR A 116 -15.23 -10.74 -14.50
C TYR A 116 -15.15 -11.89 -13.49
N GLY A 117 -16.03 -12.90 -13.49
CA GLY A 117 -16.14 -13.89 -12.40
C GLY A 117 -14.83 -14.53 -11.94
N THR A 118 -13.97 -14.99 -12.86
CA THR A 118 -12.66 -15.56 -12.51
C THR A 118 -11.66 -14.53 -11.97
N VAL A 119 -11.71 -13.29 -12.49
CA VAL A 119 -10.87 -12.18 -12.05
C VAL A 119 -11.26 -11.74 -10.64
N ILE A 120 -12.58 -11.65 -10.37
CA ILE A 120 -13.13 -11.35 -9.04
C ILE A 120 -12.67 -12.40 -8.03
N ALA A 121 -12.86 -13.68 -8.33
CA ALA A 121 -12.44 -14.76 -7.43
C ALA A 121 -10.92 -14.70 -7.12
N GLY A 122 -10.10 -14.37 -8.13
CA GLY A 122 -8.66 -14.19 -7.97
C GLY A 122 -8.29 -13.02 -7.05
N PHE A 123 -8.89 -11.85 -7.25
CA PHE A 123 -8.64 -10.69 -6.39
C PHE A 123 -9.19 -10.90 -4.97
N GLU A 124 -10.37 -11.50 -4.82
CA GLU A 124 -10.94 -11.83 -3.51
C GLU A 124 -10.03 -12.77 -2.72
N ALA A 125 -9.50 -13.82 -3.35
CA ALA A 125 -8.54 -14.71 -2.73
C ALA A 125 -7.29 -13.94 -2.26
N MET A 126 -6.74 -13.07 -3.10
CA MET A 126 -5.57 -12.25 -2.75
C MET A 126 -5.82 -11.31 -1.57
N VAL A 127 -6.95 -10.61 -1.58
CA VAL A 127 -7.34 -9.70 -0.49
C VAL A 127 -7.50 -10.46 0.83
N ASN A 128 -8.03 -11.69 0.79
CA ASN A 128 -8.18 -12.52 1.98
C ASN A 128 -6.85 -13.13 2.46
N GLU A 129 -5.97 -13.55 1.55
CA GLU A 129 -4.68 -14.18 1.88
C GLU A 129 -3.62 -13.19 2.41
N ALA A 130 -3.63 -11.97 1.85
CA ALA A 130 -2.59 -10.98 2.10
C ALA A 130 -3.17 -9.55 2.27
N PRO A 131 -4.10 -9.31 3.19
CA PRO A 131 -4.77 -8.01 3.32
C PRO A 131 -3.83 -6.85 3.71
N LYS A 132 -2.64 -7.15 4.22
CA LYS A 132 -1.67 -6.17 4.72
C LYS A 132 -0.55 -5.84 3.73
N THR A 133 -0.49 -6.52 2.60
CA THR A 133 0.53 -6.29 1.57
C THR A 133 0.09 -5.19 0.62
N THR A 134 1.04 -4.55 -0.07
CA THR A 134 0.71 -3.59 -1.12
C THR A 134 -0.05 -4.27 -2.25
N ALA A 135 0.35 -5.49 -2.61
CA ALA A 135 -0.39 -6.32 -3.57
C ALA A 135 -1.85 -6.57 -3.16
N GLY A 136 -2.12 -6.84 -1.87
CA GLY A 136 -3.48 -6.99 -1.36
C GLY A 136 -4.30 -5.71 -1.47
N GLN A 137 -3.69 -4.55 -1.18
CA GLN A 137 -4.33 -3.24 -1.34
C GLN A 137 -4.66 -2.93 -2.80
N MET A 138 -3.73 -3.20 -3.71
CA MET A 138 -3.94 -3.02 -5.16
C MET A 138 -5.02 -3.97 -5.70
N ALA A 139 -5.05 -5.22 -5.23
CA ALA A 139 -6.14 -6.15 -5.55
C ALA A 139 -7.49 -5.65 -5.06
N ALA A 140 -7.57 -5.10 -3.84
CA ALA A 140 -8.79 -4.51 -3.32
C ALA A 140 -9.24 -3.28 -4.14
N LEU A 141 -8.30 -2.43 -4.58
CA LEU A 141 -8.59 -1.30 -5.47
C LEU A 141 -9.22 -1.75 -6.78
N ASN A 142 -8.59 -2.69 -7.49
CA ASN A 142 -9.13 -3.22 -8.75
C ASN A 142 -10.46 -3.94 -8.57
N LEU A 143 -10.59 -4.74 -7.50
CA LEU A 143 -11.84 -5.42 -7.17
C LEU A 143 -12.97 -4.41 -6.90
N SER A 144 -12.67 -3.32 -6.18
CA SER A 144 -13.62 -2.25 -5.91
C SER A 144 -14.02 -1.48 -7.16
N ASP A 145 -13.10 -1.28 -8.12
CA ASP A 145 -13.37 -0.68 -9.42
C ASP A 145 -14.32 -1.56 -10.24
N ILE A 146 -14.08 -2.88 -10.28
CA ILE A 146 -14.99 -3.85 -10.87
C ILE A 146 -16.38 -3.73 -10.26
N PHE A 147 -16.50 -3.75 -8.93
CA PHE A 147 -17.80 -3.62 -8.28
C PHE A 147 -18.48 -2.27 -8.56
N SER A 148 -17.73 -1.17 -8.61
CA SER A 148 -18.26 0.15 -8.92
C SER A 148 -18.88 0.22 -10.32
N MET A 149 -18.23 -0.38 -11.32
CA MET A 149 -18.75 -0.43 -12.70
C MET A 149 -20.14 -1.07 -12.79
N TYR A 150 -20.48 -1.99 -11.88
CA TYR A 150 -21.80 -2.65 -11.80
C TYR A 150 -22.67 -2.12 -10.66
N LYS A 151 -22.34 -0.94 -10.10
CA LYS A 151 -23.06 -0.28 -9.01
C LYS A 151 -23.19 -1.14 -7.74
N LYS A 152 -22.23 -2.02 -7.51
CA LYS A 152 -22.11 -2.91 -6.34
C LYS A 152 -21.26 -2.25 -5.25
N TYR A 153 -21.68 -1.05 -4.83
CA TYR A 153 -20.86 -0.20 -3.97
C TYR A 153 -20.55 -0.82 -2.60
N ASP A 154 -21.50 -1.58 -2.05
CA ASP A 154 -21.32 -2.27 -0.76
C ASP A 154 -20.27 -3.37 -0.84
N GLU A 155 -20.28 -4.17 -1.90
CA GLU A 155 -19.27 -5.20 -2.16
C GLU A 155 -17.89 -4.58 -2.40
N GLY A 156 -17.82 -3.46 -3.12
CA GLY A 156 -16.59 -2.68 -3.30
C GLY A 156 -16.02 -2.15 -1.99
N LEU A 157 -16.85 -1.57 -1.13
CA LEU A 157 -16.44 -1.10 0.20
C LEU A 157 -16.01 -2.26 1.10
N ALA A 158 -16.71 -3.40 1.05
CA ALA A 158 -16.33 -4.59 1.81
C ALA A 158 -14.93 -5.09 1.42
N ALA A 159 -14.57 -5.05 0.13
CA ALA A 159 -13.23 -5.40 -0.34
C ALA A 159 -12.15 -4.44 0.21
N LEU A 160 -12.39 -3.12 0.15
CA LEU A 160 -11.44 -2.11 0.66
C LEU A 160 -11.29 -2.16 2.19
N ASN A 161 -12.39 -2.40 2.92
CA ASN A 161 -12.35 -2.53 4.38
C ASN A 161 -11.45 -3.69 4.85
N LYS A 162 -11.36 -4.78 4.08
CA LYS A 162 -10.49 -5.93 4.43
C LYS A 162 -9.01 -5.56 4.47
N VAL A 163 -8.58 -4.59 3.68
CA VAL A 163 -7.19 -4.14 3.62
C VAL A 163 -6.90 -2.94 4.54
N GLU A 164 -7.93 -2.42 5.24
CA GLU A 164 -7.81 -1.21 6.08
C GLU A 164 -6.76 -1.39 7.19
N ALA A 165 -6.66 -2.59 7.77
CA ALA A 165 -5.67 -2.92 8.79
C ALA A 165 -4.21 -2.95 8.29
N GLY A 166 -4.01 -2.93 6.97
CA GLY A 166 -2.71 -2.85 6.31
C GLY A 166 -2.30 -1.44 5.89
N LEU A 167 -3.20 -0.46 5.99
CA LEU A 167 -2.96 0.86 5.44
C LEU A 167 -1.92 1.62 6.27
N ASN A 168 -0.95 2.18 5.57
CA ASN A 168 0.08 3.02 6.15
C ASN A 168 -0.13 4.47 5.72
N LYS A 169 -0.22 5.38 6.70
CA LYS A 169 -0.41 6.82 6.45
C LYS A 169 0.73 7.49 5.69
N SER A 170 1.85 6.80 5.46
CA SER A 170 2.95 7.27 4.62
C SER A 170 3.02 6.65 3.22
N ASP A 171 2.14 5.69 2.89
CA ASP A 171 2.19 4.93 1.65
C ASP A 171 1.19 5.42 0.60
N VAL A 172 1.63 5.63 -0.63
CA VAL A 172 0.80 6.17 -1.72
C VAL A 172 -0.44 5.31 -1.97
N THR A 173 -0.29 3.98 -1.95
CA THR A 173 -1.39 3.04 -2.17
C THR A 173 -2.48 3.19 -1.11
N SER A 174 -2.07 3.41 0.13
CA SER A 174 -3.02 3.67 1.22
C SER A 174 -3.84 4.93 1.00
N GLY A 175 -3.23 6.00 0.46
CA GLY A 175 -3.95 7.20 0.04
C GLY A 175 -4.99 6.91 -1.05
N LEU A 176 -4.63 6.09 -2.04
CA LEU A 176 -5.55 5.66 -3.11
C LEU A 176 -6.72 4.83 -2.57
N VAL A 177 -6.47 3.93 -1.61
CA VAL A 177 -7.52 3.16 -0.93
C VAL A 177 -8.51 4.10 -0.25
N TYR A 178 -8.05 5.07 0.55
CA TYR A 178 -8.95 6.04 1.20
C TYR A 178 -9.73 6.88 0.19
N MET A 179 -9.08 7.34 -0.88
CA MET A 179 -9.77 8.06 -1.97
C MET A 179 -10.89 7.22 -2.57
N GLN A 180 -10.61 5.96 -2.89
CA GLN A 180 -11.57 5.06 -3.50
C GLN A 180 -12.73 4.69 -2.55
N MET A 181 -12.46 4.51 -1.26
CA MET A 181 -13.52 4.33 -0.27
C MET A 181 -14.46 5.55 -0.23
N GLY A 182 -13.91 6.76 -0.25
CA GLY A 182 -14.70 7.98 -0.32
C GLY A 182 -15.55 8.07 -1.59
N ASN A 183 -14.97 7.70 -2.74
CA ASN A 183 -15.69 7.67 -4.03
C ASN A 183 -16.88 6.71 -3.99
N LEU A 184 -16.69 5.48 -3.52
CA LEU A 184 -17.78 4.49 -3.42
C LEU A 184 -18.87 4.92 -2.44
N LEU A 185 -18.50 5.54 -1.31
CA LEU A 185 -19.47 6.07 -0.35
C LEU A 185 -20.29 7.21 -0.98
N SER A 186 -19.64 8.10 -1.73
CA SER A 186 -20.31 9.18 -2.45
C SER A 186 -21.25 8.64 -3.53
N ASP A 187 -20.80 7.68 -4.34
CA ASP A 187 -21.62 7.07 -5.40
C ASP A 187 -22.81 6.29 -4.84
N LYS A 188 -22.66 5.72 -3.63
CA LYS A 188 -23.74 5.11 -2.84
C LYS A 188 -24.72 6.15 -2.26
N GLY A 189 -24.34 7.42 -2.21
CA GLY A 189 -25.12 8.52 -1.62
C GLY A 189 -24.83 8.80 -0.14
N ASP A 190 -23.83 8.15 0.45
CA ASP A 190 -23.36 8.42 1.82
C ASP A 190 -22.27 9.50 1.82
N CYS A 191 -22.66 10.73 1.48
CA CYS A 191 -21.73 11.85 1.35
C CYS A 191 -21.02 12.17 2.68
N LYS A 192 -21.68 11.93 3.83
CA LYS A 192 -21.08 12.18 5.14
C LYS A 192 -19.89 11.25 5.36
N ALA A 193 -20.07 9.94 5.19
CA ALA A 193 -18.98 8.99 5.33
C ALA A 193 -17.90 9.18 4.25
N ALA A 194 -18.29 9.60 3.04
CA ALA A 194 -17.34 9.93 1.98
C ALA A 194 -16.37 11.06 2.40
N VAL A 195 -16.91 12.15 2.94
CA VAL A 195 -16.13 13.29 3.46
C VAL A 195 -15.17 12.85 4.55
N GLU A 196 -15.60 11.97 5.46
CA GLU A 196 -14.72 11.42 6.51
C GLU A 196 -13.51 10.69 5.93
N LYS A 197 -13.69 9.88 4.87
CA LYS A 197 -12.58 9.18 4.21
C LYS A 197 -11.66 10.15 3.45
N TRP A 198 -12.19 11.13 2.73
CA TRP A 198 -11.37 12.16 2.08
C TRP A 198 -10.63 13.06 3.10
N GLN A 199 -11.19 13.27 4.28
CA GLN A 199 -10.52 14.02 5.34
C GLN A 199 -9.26 13.32 5.85
N VAL A 200 -9.23 11.98 5.84
CA VAL A 200 -8.01 11.22 6.13
C VAL A 200 -6.92 11.53 5.10
N VAL A 201 -7.30 11.70 3.83
CA VAL A 201 -6.39 12.06 2.73
C VAL A 201 -5.82 13.47 2.95
N VAL A 202 -6.70 14.46 3.10
CA VAL A 202 -6.32 15.87 3.32
C VAL A 202 -5.50 16.06 4.60
N GLY A 203 -5.79 15.29 5.65
CA GLY A 203 -5.09 15.35 6.93
C GLY A 203 -3.68 14.76 6.94
N SER A 204 -3.28 14.00 5.90
CA SER A 204 -1.96 13.37 5.84
C SER A 204 -1.01 14.10 4.90
N LYS A 205 0.17 14.49 5.40
CA LYS A 205 1.23 15.09 4.56
C LYS A 205 1.73 14.14 3.48
N ALA A 206 1.73 12.83 3.73
CA ALA A 206 2.19 11.87 2.74
C ALA A 206 1.22 11.69 1.57
N PHE A 207 -0.04 12.11 1.75
CA PHE A 207 -1.07 12.04 0.71
C PHE A 207 -1.28 13.39 0.00
N ALA A 208 -0.29 14.30 0.09
CA ALA A 208 -0.34 15.62 -0.54
C ALA A 208 -0.68 15.57 -2.03
N PHE A 209 -0.26 14.50 -2.73
CA PHE A 209 -0.56 14.29 -4.15
C PHE A 209 -2.06 14.21 -4.48
N ALA A 210 -2.92 13.90 -3.49
CA ALA A 210 -4.37 13.75 -3.65
C ALA A 210 -5.17 14.80 -2.87
N HIS A 211 -4.51 15.80 -2.24
CA HIS A 211 -5.20 16.80 -1.42
C HIS A 211 -6.21 17.63 -2.21
N ASP A 212 -5.81 18.13 -3.38
CA ASP A 212 -6.66 19.02 -4.16
C ASP A 212 -7.88 18.28 -4.70
N GLU A 213 -7.69 17.06 -5.19
CA GLU A 213 -8.78 16.18 -5.62
C GLU A 213 -9.72 15.82 -4.46
N ALA A 214 -9.17 15.47 -3.29
CA ALA A 214 -9.99 15.16 -2.11
C ALA A 214 -10.83 16.36 -1.65
N LYS A 215 -10.25 17.57 -1.65
CA LYS A 215 -10.98 18.81 -1.31
C LYS A 215 -12.06 19.12 -2.33
N LEU A 216 -11.76 18.98 -3.63
CA LEU A 216 -12.75 19.19 -4.69
C LEU A 216 -13.96 18.27 -4.52
N ARG A 217 -13.74 17.02 -4.10
CA ARG A 217 -14.81 16.05 -3.85
C ARG A 217 -15.63 16.35 -2.60
N GLN A 218 -15.06 17.02 -1.60
CA GLN A 218 -15.78 17.39 -0.38
C GLN A 218 -16.84 18.48 -0.59
N GLY A 219 -16.74 19.27 -1.68
CA GLY A 219 -17.66 20.37 -2.00
C GLY A 219 -17.11 21.72 -1.59
#